data_AF-A0A2V5MR30-F1
#
_entry.id   AF-A0A2V5MR30-F1
#
_cell.length_a   1.000
_cell.length_b   1.000
_cell.length_c   1.000
_cell.angle_alpha   90.00
_cell.angle_beta   90.00
_cell.angle_gamma   90.00
#
_symmetry.space_group_name_H-M   'P 1'
#
loop_
_entity.id
_entity.type
_entity.pdbx_description
1 polymer ?
#
loop_
_entity_poly.entity_id
_entity_poly.type
_entity_poly.pdbx_seq_one_letter_code
_entity_poly.pdbx_strand_id
1 'polypeptide(L)'
;ASRLTIKTRRGEPPFQPILVEQITPPENSRSIDPVILYDLDGDGLSEIILAAKNVVYRRHGPDRYQAEPLCRHSHGVIFAGVIGDFDGDGAADFLCEKLEGLVLFKGSAQGTFDQPGRLVWPAPADLKYPMVLTCGDIDHDGDLDAFLGQYKAPYDGGQMPTPYYNANDGYPAYLLLNDGHGNFTDATEAAGLGRKRWRRTYSASLVDLDGDGHLDLVVVSDFAGVDLYRNDGHGHFADVTHQWVAEPHAFGMAHALSDFNADGALDLLMIGMTSPTADRLEHLGLWRTDSDEDHTMRLRMTFGNRLYLARPAGGFHQTSLGDSMARSGWSWGCSAFDFDNDGFPDIYIANGMESRESVQDYEGEY
;
A
#
# COMPACT_ATOMS: atom_id res chain seq x y z
N ALA A 1 -19.28 24.55 -1.58
CA ALA A 1 -18.58 24.79 -2.85
C ALA A 1 -17.24 25.44 -2.54
N SER A 2 -16.23 24.63 -2.25
CA SER A 2 -14.83 25.06 -2.18
C SER A 2 -14.46 25.61 -3.55
N ARG A 3 -14.04 26.88 -3.61
CA ARG A 3 -13.54 27.51 -4.84
C ARG A 3 -12.15 26.95 -5.10
N LEU A 4 -12.07 25.83 -5.81
CA LEU A 4 -10.83 25.36 -6.40
C LEU A 4 -10.28 26.49 -7.28
N THR A 5 -9.12 27.02 -6.90
CA THR A 5 -8.43 28.04 -7.68
C THR A 5 -7.36 27.32 -8.47
N ILE A 6 -7.51 27.27 -9.79
CA ILE A 6 -6.46 26.75 -10.66
C ILE A 6 -5.26 27.69 -10.56
N LYS A 7 -4.21 27.27 -9.85
CA LYS A 7 -2.92 27.96 -9.86
C LYS A 7 -2.19 27.54 -11.13
N THR A 8 -1.78 28.51 -11.96
CA THR A 8 -0.90 28.26 -13.11
C THR A 8 0.44 28.92 -12.83
N ARG A 9 1.52 28.15 -12.95
CA ARG A 9 2.90 28.66 -12.87
C ARG A 9 3.43 28.84 -14.29
N ARG A 10 4.04 30.00 -14.57
CA ARG A 10 4.85 30.23 -15.77
C ARG A 10 6.30 30.38 -15.31
N GLY A 11 7.17 29.48 -15.74
CA GLY A 11 8.59 29.45 -15.39
C GLY A 11 9.21 28.13 -15.81
N GLU A 12 10.49 27.94 -15.50
CA GLU A 12 11.16 26.64 -15.69
C GLU A 12 10.42 25.54 -14.93
N PRO A 13 10.34 24.30 -15.47
CA PRO A 13 9.73 23.17 -14.79
C PRO A 13 10.26 23.04 -13.34
N PRO A 14 9.38 22.74 -12.36
CA PRO A 14 9.82 22.54 -10.96
C PRO A 14 10.80 21.37 -10.83
N PHE A 15 10.71 20.39 -11.73
CA PHE A 15 11.57 19.21 -11.75
C PHE A 15 12.27 19.11 -13.11
N GLN A 16 13.57 18.78 -13.09
CA GLN A 16 14.31 18.42 -14.29
C GLN A 16 14.51 16.90 -14.31
N PRO A 17 14.28 16.24 -15.45
CA PRO A 17 14.50 14.80 -15.55
C PRO A 17 16.00 14.49 -15.44
N ILE A 18 16.37 13.72 -14.43
CA ILE A 18 17.75 13.23 -14.22
C ILE A 18 17.95 11.86 -14.89
N LEU A 19 16.90 11.04 -14.94
CA LEU A 19 16.90 9.71 -15.54
C LEU A 19 15.56 9.49 -16.26
N VAL A 20 15.61 9.02 -17.49
CA VAL A 20 14.43 8.57 -18.25
C VAL A 20 14.81 7.24 -18.89
N GLU A 21 14.13 6.18 -18.46
CA GLU A 21 14.40 4.82 -18.91
C GLU A 21 13.11 4.14 -19.36
N GLN A 22 13.21 3.34 -20.42
CA GLN A 22 12.11 2.50 -20.87
C GLN A 22 12.37 1.05 -20.43
N ILE A 23 11.63 0.59 -19.43
CA ILE A 23 11.82 -0.73 -18.84
C ILE A 23 10.80 -1.71 -19.42
N THR A 24 11.28 -2.73 -20.13
CA THR A 24 10.45 -3.88 -20.52
C THR A 24 10.29 -4.81 -19.32
N PRO A 25 9.09 -5.21 -18.89
CA PRO A 25 8.89 -6.15 -17.78
C PRO A 25 9.68 -7.48 -17.90
N PRO A 26 9.91 -8.22 -16.79
CA PRO A 26 10.48 -9.57 -16.83
C PRO A 26 9.63 -10.54 -17.66
N GLU A 27 10.24 -11.63 -18.15
CA GLU A 27 9.48 -12.71 -18.77
C GLU A 27 8.41 -13.25 -17.80
N ASN A 28 7.19 -13.46 -18.29
CA ASN A 28 6.02 -13.90 -17.51
C ASN A 28 5.53 -12.90 -16.45
N SER A 29 6.01 -11.65 -16.46
CA SER A 29 5.43 -10.55 -15.67
C SER A 29 4.88 -9.47 -16.60
N ARG A 30 3.81 -8.80 -16.15
CA ARG A 30 3.32 -7.55 -16.76
C ARG A 30 3.76 -6.31 -15.98
N SER A 31 4.37 -6.49 -14.81
CA SER A 31 4.78 -5.40 -13.93
C SER A 31 6.29 -5.37 -13.71
N ILE A 32 6.77 -4.19 -13.36
CA ILE A 32 8.14 -3.90 -12.89
C ILE A 32 8.18 -3.61 -11.38
N ASP A 33 7.03 -3.65 -10.71
CA ASP A 33 6.87 -3.45 -9.26
C ASP A 33 7.54 -4.59 -8.47
N PRO A 34 7.91 -4.37 -7.20
CA PRO A 34 7.83 -3.11 -6.47
C PRO A 34 8.96 -2.13 -6.86
N VAL A 35 8.63 -0.83 -6.80
CA VAL A 35 9.60 0.26 -6.80
C VAL A 35 9.91 0.61 -5.36
N ILE A 36 11.18 0.51 -4.96
CA ILE A 36 11.64 0.79 -3.59
C ILE A 36 12.66 1.92 -3.65
N LEU A 37 12.52 2.90 -2.77
CA LEU A 37 13.51 3.94 -2.54
C LEU A 37 14.19 3.66 -1.20
N TYR A 38 15.50 3.45 -1.22
CA TYR A 38 16.26 3.10 -0.01
C TYR A 38 17.72 3.51 -0.18
N ASP A 39 18.35 4.00 0.88
CA ASP A 39 19.80 4.28 0.93
C ASP A 39 20.53 2.99 1.30
N LEU A 40 20.96 2.23 0.28
CA LEU A 40 21.47 0.86 0.47
C LEU A 40 22.89 0.84 1.03
N ASP A 41 23.69 1.88 0.77
CA ASP A 41 25.09 1.96 1.19
C ASP A 41 25.37 3.01 2.29
N GLY A 42 24.32 3.70 2.76
CA GLY A 42 24.38 4.62 3.89
C GLY A 42 25.05 5.95 3.55
N ASP A 43 25.05 6.36 2.28
CA ASP A 43 25.69 7.60 1.83
C ASP A 43 24.78 8.84 1.97
N GLY A 44 23.54 8.65 2.43
CA GLY A 44 22.51 9.66 2.60
C GLY A 44 21.68 9.92 1.34
N LEU A 45 21.89 9.15 0.27
CA LEU A 45 21.16 9.25 -0.98
C LEU A 45 20.39 7.95 -1.25
N SER A 46 19.12 8.06 -1.61
CA SER A 46 18.33 6.87 -1.94
C SER A 46 18.65 6.34 -3.34
N GLU A 47 18.84 5.03 -3.44
CA GLU A 47 18.75 4.24 -4.66
C GLU A 47 17.30 4.14 -5.15
N ILE A 48 17.12 3.89 -6.45
CA ILE A 48 15.85 3.45 -7.02
C ILE A 48 15.95 1.97 -7.36
N ILE A 49 15.18 1.14 -6.68
CA ILE A 49 15.19 -0.32 -6.84
C ILE A 49 13.95 -0.76 -7.62
N LEU A 50 14.15 -1.48 -8.71
CA LEU A 50 13.10 -2.19 -9.45
C LEU A 50 13.26 -3.69 -9.18
N ALA A 51 12.65 -4.16 -8.08
CA ALA A 51 12.99 -5.46 -7.51
C ALA A 51 12.64 -6.62 -8.44
N ALA A 52 11.44 -6.64 -9.03
CA ALA A 52 11.06 -7.67 -10.01
C ALA A 52 12.00 -7.72 -11.21
N LYS A 53 12.63 -6.60 -11.56
CA LYS A 53 13.59 -6.54 -12.66
C LYS A 53 15.00 -6.90 -12.28
N ASN A 54 15.28 -7.09 -11.00
CA ASN A 54 16.62 -7.26 -10.47
C ASN A 54 17.54 -6.09 -10.84
N VAL A 55 17.03 -4.86 -10.79
CA VAL A 55 17.80 -3.64 -11.11
C VAL A 55 17.78 -2.69 -9.93
N VAL A 56 18.94 -2.13 -9.61
CA VAL A 56 19.10 -0.98 -8.74
C VAL A 56 19.74 0.15 -9.54
N TYR A 57 19.20 1.35 -9.42
CA TYR A 57 19.82 2.57 -9.91
C TYR A 57 20.53 3.23 -8.74
N ARG A 58 21.86 3.08 -8.69
CA ARG A 58 22.71 3.73 -7.69
C ARG A 58 22.92 5.18 -8.00
N ARG A 59 22.81 6.03 -6.97
CA ARG A 59 23.06 7.45 -7.14
C ARG A 59 24.57 7.71 -7.08
N HIS A 60 25.06 8.53 -7.99
CA HIS A 60 26.47 8.92 -8.03
C HIS A 60 26.57 10.44 -8.15
N GLY A 61 26.51 11.12 -7.00
CA GLY A 61 26.42 12.58 -6.94
C GLY A 61 25.00 13.09 -7.23
N PRO A 62 24.82 14.41 -7.40
CA PRO A 62 23.49 15.02 -7.40
C PRO A 62 22.63 14.63 -8.61
N ASP A 63 23.23 14.45 -9.79
CA ASP A 63 22.50 14.45 -11.07
C ASP A 63 22.76 13.19 -11.91
N ARG A 64 23.10 12.05 -11.28
CA ARG A 64 23.38 10.82 -12.04
C ARG A 64 22.97 9.58 -11.28
N TYR A 65 22.23 8.73 -12.00
CA TYR A 65 21.96 7.35 -11.62
C TYR A 65 22.69 6.38 -12.55
N GLN A 66 23.14 5.26 -12.02
CA GLN A 66 23.74 4.17 -12.78
C GLN A 66 23.02 2.85 -12.45
N ALA A 67 22.56 2.16 -13.49
CA ALA A 67 21.91 0.87 -13.33
C ALA A 67 22.91 -0.24 -13.06
N GLU A 68 22.62 -1.07 -12.06
CA GLU A 68 23.37 -2.26 -11.67
C GLU A 68 22.39 -3.40 -11.32
N PRO A 69 22.81 -4.67 -11.36
CA PRO A 69 22.00 -5.76 -10.83
C PRO A 69 21.77 -5.59 -9.33
N LEU A 70 20.51 -5.73 -8.87
CA LEU A 70 20.17 -5.68 -7.45
C LEU A 70 20.80 -6.87 -6.70
N CYS A 71 20.46 -8.10 -7.11
CA CYS A 71 20.98 -9.34 -6.58
C CYS A 71 21.86 -10.06 -7.60
N ARG A 72 22.97 -10.66 -7.14
CA ARG A 72 23.83 -11.49 -8.00
C ARG A 72 23.19 -12.82 -8.36
N HIS A 73 22.39 -13.36 -7.46
CA HIS A 73 21.66 -14.61 -7.66
C HIS A 73 20.24 -14.31 -8.15
N SER A 74 19.75 -15.14 -9.07
CA SER A 74 18.38 -15.00 -9.57
C SER A 74 17.39 -15.18 -8.41
N HIS A 75 16.50 -14.21 -8.27
CA HIS A 75 15.40 -14.24 -7.33
C HIS A 75 14.06 -14.49 -8.01
N GLY A 76 14.02 -14.64 -9.34
CA GLY A 76 12.80 -14.88 -10.13
C GLY A 76 11.89 -13.66 -10.25
N VAL A 77 10.58 -13.87 -10.44
CA VAL A 77 9.60 -12.78 -10.36
C VAL A 77 9.25 -12.54 -8.89
N ILE A 78 9.19 -11.26 -8.52
CA ILE A 78 8.84 -10.72 -7.21
C ILE A 78 7.66 -9.75 -7.44
N PHE A 79 6.71 -9.69 -6.51
CA PHE A 79 5.55 -8.79 -6.56
C PHE A 79 5.53 -7.81 -5.37
N ALA A 80 6.07 -8.20 -4.22
CA ALA A 80 6.28 -7.35 -3.06
C ALA A 80 7.69 -7.55 -2.47
N GLY A 81 8.12 -6.64 -1.62
CA GLY A 81 9.50 -6.64 -1.15
C GLY A 81 9.78 -5.43 -0.30
N VAL A 82 10.62 -5.62 0.71
CA VAL A 82 11.05 -4.59 1.64
C VAL A 82 12.54 -4.70 1.90
N ILE A 83 13.15 -3.58 2.24
CA ILE A 83 14.56 -3.48 2.59
C ILE A 83 14.66 -3.07 4.06
N GLY A 84 15.51 -3.74 4.81
CA GLY A 84 15.72 -3.49 6.24
C GLY A 84 16.76 -4.45 6.82
N ASP A 85 17.32 -4.13 7.98
CA ASP A 85 18.25 -5.03 8.70
C ASP A 85 17.44 -6.09 9.45
N PHE A 86 17.26 -7.26 8.86
CA PHE A 86 16.42 -8.32 9.41
C PHE A 86 17.22 -9.34 10.23
N ASP A 87 18.54 -9.38 10.08
CA ASP A 87 19.43 -10.27 10.85
C ASP A 87 20.32 -9.58 11.89
N GLY A 88 20.14 -8.27 12.07
CA GLY A 88 20.73 -7.46 13.13
C GLY A 88 22.23 -7.21 12.95
N ASP A 89 22.74 -7.35 11.73
CA ASP A 89 24.17 -7.18 11.45
C ASP A 89 24.57 -5.75 11.05
N GLY A 90 23.59 -4.84 10.96
CA GLY A 90 23.74 -3.44 10.60
C GLY A 90 23.77 -3.17 9.10
N ALA A 91 23.68 -4.18 8.24
CA ALA A 91 23.51 -4.03 6.80
C ALA A 91 22.04 -4.18 6.41
N ALA A 92 21.62 -3.45 5.38
CA ALA A 92 20.26 -3.58 4.86
C ALA A 92 20.12 -4.89 4.05
N ASP A 93 19.22 -5.76 4.47
CA ASP A 93 18.84 -6.98 3.77
C ASP A 93 17.63 -6.73 2.85
N PHE A 94 17.41 -7.65 1.91
CA PHE A 94 16.23 -7.65 1.06
C PHE A 94 15.33 -8.84 1.36
N LEU A 95 14.16 -8.56 1.93
CA LEU A 95 13.11 -9.53 2.21
C LEU A 95 12.04 -9.43 1.12
N CYS A 96 11.75 -10.54 0.46
CA CYS A 96 10.72 -10.60 -0.58
C CYS A 96 9.94 -11.92 -0.51
N GLU A 97 8.75 -11.93 -1.08
CA GLU A 97 7.97 -13.16 -1.19
C GLU A 97 8.31 -13.96 -2.44
N LYS A 98 8.11 -15.27 -2.32
CA LYS A 98 8.07 -16.27 -3.37
C LYS A 98 6.79 -17.09 -3.21
N LEU A 99 6.50 -17.98 -4.15
CA LEU A 99 5.31 -18.84 -4.07
C LEU A 99 5.30 -19.63 -2.75
N GLU A 100 6.46 -20.16 -2.35
CA GLU A 100 6.64 -21.01 -1.19
C GLU A 100 6.75 -20.27 0.16
N GLY A 101 6.79 -18.93 0.19
CA GLY A 101 6.94 -18.14 1.42
C GLY A 101 7.87 -16.94 1.29
N LEU A 102 8.50 -16.51 2.38
CA LEU A 102 9.42 -15.37 2.40
C LEU A 102 10.88 -15.80 2.26
N VAL A 103 11.62 -15.07 1.44
CA VAL A 103 13.04 -15.28 1.16
C VAL A 103 13.81 -14.02 1.53
N LEU A 104 14.91 -14.20 2.28
CA LEU A 104 15.81 -13.13 2.68
C LEU A 104 17.12 -13.22 1.89
N PHE A 105 17.50 -12.12 1.26
CA PHE A 105 18.81 -11.92 0.65
C PHE A 105 19.65 -11.05 1.56
N LYS A 106 20.71 -11.64 2.12
CA LYS A 106 21.62 -10.96 3.03
C LYS A 106 22.34 -9.80 2.33
N GLY A 107 22.30 -8.64 2.95
CA GLY A 107 22.97 -7.43 2.52
C GLY A 107 24.46 -7.41 2.77
N SER A 108 25.10 -6.35 2.30
CA SER A 108 26.47 -6.00 2.64
C SER A 108 26.54 -4.52 2.99
N ALA A 109 27.61 -4.09 3.66
CA ALA A 109 27.85 -2.67 3.92
C ALA A 109 28.07 -1.82 2.65
N GLN A 110 28.10 -2.43 1.46
CA GLN A 110 28.14 -1.74 0.17
C GLN A 110 26.75 -1.73 -0.49
N GLY A 111 25.71 -2.18 0.22
CA GLY A 111 24.36 -2.27 -0.29
C GLY A 111 24.16 -3.33 -1.37
N THR A 112 24.97 -4.39 -1.36
CA THR A 112 24.91 -5.46 -2.39
C THR A 112 24.35 -6.77 -1.83
N PHE A 113 23.60 -7.50 -2.67
CA PHE A 113 23.02 -8.80 -2.34
C PHE A 113 23.76 -9.91 -3.10
N ASP A 114 24.89 -10.32 -2.53
CA ASP A 114 25.85 -11.21 -3.21
C ASP A 114 25.62 -12.69 -2.94
N GLN A 115 24.82 -13.03 -1.92
CA GLN A 115 24.55 -14.42 -1.53
C GLN A 115 23.22 -14.92 -2.10
N PRO A 116 23.02 -16.25 -2.23
CA PRO A 116 21.71 -16.81 -2.54
C PRO A 116 20.69 -16.46 -1.46
N GLY A 117 19.44 -16.23 -1.87
CA GLY A 117 18.34 -16.03 -0.92
C GLY A 117 18.08 -17.27 -0.07
N ARG A 118 17.76 -17.05 1.20
CA ARG A 118 17.41 -18.10 2.18
C ARG A 118 15.90 -18.06 2.40
N LEU A 119 15.22 -19.20 2.33
CA LEU A 119 13.83 -19.30 2.76
C LEU A 119 13.78 -19.11 4.28
N VAL A 120 13.13 -18.03 4.72
CA VAL A 120 13.09 -17.61 6.14
C VAL A 120 11.75 -17.85 6.80
N TRP A 121 10.70 -18.02 5.99
CA TRP A 121 9.41 -18.52 6.44
C TRP A 121 8.76 -19.34 5.32
N PRO A 122 8.52 -20.64 5.51
CA PRO A 122 7.74 -21.44 4.58
C PRO A 122 6.24 -21.15 4.78
N ALA A 123 5.57 -20.73 3.71
CA ALA A 123 4.13 -20.51 3.76
C ALA A 123 3.37 -21.84 3.96
N PRO A 124 2.28 -21.86 4.74
CA PRO A 124 1.46 -23.07 4.93
C PRO A 124 0.86 -23.62 3.62
N ALA A 125 0.68 -22.75 2.63
CA ALA A 125 0.29 -23.06 1.27
C ALA A 125 0.88 -21.99 0.34
N ASP A 126 0.99 -22.31 -0.96
CA ASP A 126 1.53 -21.37 -1.94
C ASP A 126 0.82 -20.01 -1.85
N LEU A 127 1.63 -18.96 -1.78
CA LEU A 127 1.17 -17.57 -1.84
C LEU A 127 0.54 -17.30 -3.21
N LYS A 128 -0.52 -16.49 -3.20
CA LYS A 128 -1.36 -16.15 -4.34
C LYS A 128 -1.61 -14.65 -4.35
N TYR A 129 -1.10 -13.99 -5.38
CA TYR A 129 -1.19 -12.54 -5.56
C TYR A 129 -0.83 -11.77 -4.28
N PRO A 130 0.39 -11.97 -3.75
CA PRO A 130 0.90 -11.12 -2.69
C PRO A 130 1.01 -9.69 -3.24
N MET A 131 0.31 -8.76 -2.60
CA MET A 131 0.27 -7.34 -3.01
C MET A 131 1.02 -6.45 -2.02
N VAL A 132 1.27 -6.95 -0.81
CA VAL A 132 1.79 -6.14 0.29
C VAL A 132 2.81 -6.93 1.06
N LEU A 133 3.97 -6.32 1.26
CA LEU A 133 4.92 -6.67 2.30
C LEU A 133 5.33 -5.34 2.96
N THR A 134 5.18 -5.24 4.27
CA THR A 134 5.61 -4.09 5.08
C THR A 134 6.26 -4.62 6.36
N CYS A 135 7.14 -3.85 6.97
CA CYS A 135 7.92 -4.27 8.13
C CYS A 135 8.05 -3.17 9.17
N GLY A 136 8.34 -3.56 10.40
CA GLY A 136 8.54 -2.70 11.56
C GLY A 136 8.71 -3.53 12.82
N ASP A 137 9.19 -2.93 13.90
CA ASP A 137 9.30 -3.57 15.22
C ASP A 137 7.92 -3.58 15.89
N ILE A 138 7.20 -4.70 15.80
CA ILE A 138 5.78 -4.78 16.15
C ILE A 138 5.59 -5.05 17.65
N ASP A 139 6.50 -5.79 18.28
CA ASP A 139 6.41 -6.15 19.70
C ASP A 139 7.50 -5.50 20.58
N HIS A 140 8.24 -4.54 20.01
CA HIS A 140 9.24 -3.70 20.68
C HIS A 140 10.43 -4.50 21.23
N ASP A 141 10.79 -5.60 20.58
CA ASP A 141 11.95 -6.41 20.94
C ASP A 141 13.24 -5.99 20.23
N GLY A 142 13.13 -5.09 19.25
CA GLY A 142 14.24 -4.44 18.56
C GLY A 142 14.61 -5.07 17.22
N ASP A 143 13.85 -6.07 16.74
CA ASP A 143 13.98 -6.56 15.38
C ASP A 143 12.79 -6.25 14.47
N LEU A 144 13.02 -6.32 13.16
CA LEU A 144 11.99 -6.00 12.17
C LEU A 144 11.11 -7.22 11.90
N ASP A 145 9.85 -7.10 12.28
CA ASP A 145 8.77 -8.01 11.94
C ASP A 145 8.16 -7.66 10.58
N ALA A 146 7.24 -8.50 10.08
CA ALA A 146 6.60 -8.30 8.78
C ALA A 146 5.09 -8.53 8.80
N PHE A 147 4.38 -7.76 7.98
CA PHE A 147 2.99 -8.03 7.58
C PHE A 147 2.93 -8.29 6.07
N LEU A 148 2.35 -9.44 5.71
CA LEU A 148 2.16 -9.89 4.33
C LEU A 148 0.66 -9.92 4.01
N GLY A 149 0.25 -9.19 2.96
CA GLY A 149 -1.12 -9.12 2.47
C GLY A 149 -1.28 -9.74 1.08
N GLN A 150 -2.39 -10.46 0.86
CA GLN A 150 -2.69 -11.11 -0.41
C GLN A 150 -4.03 -10.64 -0.98
N TYR A 151 -4.12 -10.65 -2.30
CA TYR A 151 -5.32 -10.25 -3.03
C TYR A 151 -6.00 -11.41 -3.72
N LYS A 152 -7.33 -11.43 -3.74
CA LYS A 152 -8.11 -12.35 -4.57
C LYS A 152 -8.91 -11.56 -5.57
N ALA A 153 -8.66 -11.81 -6.86
CA ALA A 153 -9.35 -11.11 -7.93
C ALA A 153 -10.87 -11.37 -7.91
N PRO A 154 -11.68 -10.43 -8.41
CA PRO A 154 -13.10 -10.65 -8.59
C PRO A 154 -13.29 -11.78 -9.61
N TYR A 155 -14.29 -12.66 -9.40
CA TYR A 155 -14.57 -13.85 -10.22
C TYR A 155 -13.53 -14.99 -10.14
N ASP A 156 -12.42 -14.82 -9.42
CA ASP A 156 -11.57 -15.95 -9.05
C ASP A 156 -12.37 -16.93 -8.18
N GLY A 157 -12.46 -18.18 -8.61
CA GLY A 157 -13.36 -19.18 -8.05
C GLY A 157 -14.84 -19.04 -8.44
N GLY A 158 -15.16 -18.22 -9.45
CA GLY A 158 -16.49 -18.15 -10.08
C GLY A 158 -17.53 -17.27 -9.39
N GLN A 159 -17.15 -16.45 -8.39
CA GLN A 159 -18.09 -15.60 -7.67
C GLN A 159 -17.53 -14.19 -7.36
N MET A 160 -18.45 -13.22 -7.25
CA MET A 160 -18.17 -11.93 -6.62
C MET A 160 -18.16 -12.09 -5.09
N PRO A 161 -17.34 -11.32 -4.36
CA PRO A 161 -17.45 -11.26 -2.91
C PRO A 161 -18.88 -10.87 -2.51
N THR A 162 -19.45 -11.64 -1.59
CA THR A 162 -20.81 -11.46 -1.08
C THR A 162 -20.77 -11.53 0.46
N PRO A 163 -21.12 -10.45 1.18
CA PRO A 163 -21.47 -9.12 0.67
C PRO A 163 -20.27 -8.40 0.01
N TYR A 164 -20.55 -7.51 -0.95
CA TYR A 164 -19.52 -6.76 -1.69
C TYR A 164 -18.87 -5.62 -0.89
N TYR A 165 -19.34 -5.34 0.32
CA TYR A 165 -18.89 -4.22 1.16
C TYR A 165 -18.14 -4.65 2.42
N ASN A 166 -18.00 -5.97 2.63
CA ASN A 166 -17.29 -6.54 3.79
C ASN A 166 -16.68 -7.89 3.41
N ALA A 167 -15.96 -7.96 2.30
CA ALA A 167 -15.35 -9.19 1.82
C ALA A 167 -14.32 -9.73 2.82
N ASN A 168 -14.40 -11.02 3.11
CA ASN A 168 -13.45 -11.76 3.94
C ASN A 168 -13.30 -13.19 3.39
N ASP A 169 -13.15 -13.28 2.06
CA ASP A 169 -13.12 -14.51 1.27
C ASP A 169 -11.88 -14.58 0.34
N GLY A 170 -10.89 -13.73 0.61
CA GLY A 170 -9.64 -13.57 -0.13
C GLY A 170 -8.63 -14.69 0.13
N TYR A 171 -7.35 -14.33 0.03
CA TYR A 171 -6.23 -15.16 0.48
C TYR A 171 -5.72 -14.62 1.83
N PRO A 172 -5.11 -15.46 2.68
CA PRO A 172 -4.85 -15.08 4.05
C PRO A 172 -3.71 -14.07 4.12
N ALA A 173 -3.89 -13.02 4.90
CA ALA A 173 -2.81 -12.19 5.40
C ALA A 173 -2.07 -12.90 6.54
N TYR A 174 -0.82 -12.49 6.75
CA TYR A 174 0.06 -13.01 7.77
C TYR A 174 0.77 -11.87 8.51
N LEU A 175 0.73 -11.89 9.84
CA LEU A 175 1.66 -11.16 10.70
C LEU A 175 2.75 -12.15 11.13
N LEU A 176 3.99 -11.80 10.84
CA LEU A 176 5.16 -12.67 10.96
C LEU A 176 6.15 -12.01 11.91
N LEU A 177 6.43 -12.66 13.05
CA LEU A 177 7.43 -12.20 14.01
C LEU A 177 8.80 -12.74 13.64
N ASN A 178 9.81 -11.88 13.66
CA ASN A 178 11.20 -12.24 13.46
C ASN A 178 11.84 -12.70 14.79
N ASP A 179 13.03 -13.31 14.73
CA ASP A 179 13.77 -13.78 15.92
C ASP A 179 15.10 -13.03 16.12
N GLY A 180 15.23 -11.86 15.49
CA GLY A 180 16.47 -11.07 15.40
C GLY A 180 17.57 -11.70 14.53
N HIS A 181 17.31 -12.84 13.89
CA HIS A 181 18.26 -13.54 13.01
C HIS A 181 17.68 -13.80 11.62
N GLY A 182 16.60 -13.09 11.29
CA GLY A 182 15.89 -13.20 10.03
C GLY A 182 15.16 -14.53 9.89
N ASN A 183 14.62 -15.12 10.96
CA ASN A 183 13.70 -16.26 10.87
C ASN A 183 12.32 -15.85 11.34
N PHE A 184 11.31 -16.11 10.51
CA PHE A 184 9.97 -15.58 10.74
C PHE A 184 8.98 -16.68 11.16
N THR A 185 8.08 -16.34 12.08
CA THR A 185 7.00 -17.22 12.58
C THR A 185 5.64 -16.55 12.44
N ASP A 186 4.64 -17.27 11.93
CA ASP A 186 3.26 -16.77 11.84
C ASP A 186 2.63 -16.60 13.23
N ALA A 187 2.33 -15.36 13.59
CA ALA A 187 1.67 -14.96 14.84
C ALA A 187 0.26 -14.39 14.62
N THR A 188 -0.30 -14.45 13.41
CA THR A 188 -1.55 -13.77 13.01
C THR A 188 -2.72 -14.03 13.96
N GLU A 189 -2.94 -15.29 14.36
CA GLU A 189 -4.03 -15.65 15.26
C GLU A 189 -3.78 -15.17 16.69
N ALA A 190 -2.53 -15.34 17.18
CA ALA A 190 -2.14 -14.93 18.52
C ALA A 190 -2.20 -13.39 18.68
N ALA A 191 -1.84 -12.67 17.63
CA ALA A 191 -1.89 -11.22 17.53
C ALA A 191 -3.32 -10.65 17.43
N GLY A 192 -4.36 -11.48 17.33
CA GLY A 192 -5.76 -11.02 17.25
C GLY A 192 -6.25 -10.65 15.84
N LEU A 193 -5.46 -10.91 14.79
CA LEU A 193 -5.77 -10.55 13.41
C LEU A 193 -6.52 -11.64 12.62
N GLY A 194 -6.73 -12.82 13.22
CA GLY A 194 -7.32 -13.99 12.55
C GLY A 194 -8.71 -13.76 11.95
N ARG A 195 -9.56 -12.94 12.59
CA ARG A 195 -10.96 -12.74 12.17
C ARG A 195 -11.09 -12.13 10.77
N LYS A 196 -10.24 -11.17 10.41
CA LYS A 196 -10.29 -10.42 9.15
C LYS A 196 -9.13 -10.75 8.22
N ARG A 197 -8.33 -11.78 8.53
CA ARG A 197 -7.15 -12.15 7.73
C ARG A 197 -7.46 -12.52 6.26
N TRP A 198 -8.72 -12.75 5.89
CA TRP A 198 -9.12 -13.13 4.54
C TRP A 198 -9.66 -11.93 3.74
N ARG A 199 -9.28 -10.70 4.10
CA ARG A 199 -9.52 -9.55 3.23
C ARG A 199 -8.89 -9.75 1.85
N ARG A 200 -9.35 -8.96 0.88
CA ARG A 200 -8.73 -8.83 -0.44
C ARG A 200 -7.78 -7.62 -0.37
N THR A 201 -6.62 -7.83 0.24
CA THR A 201 -5.72 -6.73 0.64
C THR A 201 -4.93 -6.19 -0.55
N TYR A 202 -4.89 -4.86 -0.68
CA TYR A 202 -4.06 -4.17 -1.67
C TYR A 202 -2.96 -3.31 -1.05
N SER A 203 -3.17 -2.81 0.17
CA SER A 203 -2.19 -1.96 0.84
C SER A 203 -2.26 -2.13 2.35
N ALA A 204 -1.11 -2.02 3.02
CA ALA A 204 -1.03 -1.95 4.47
C ALA A 204 0.22 -1.17 4.89
N SER A 205 0.18 -0.61 6.10
CA SER A 205 1.35 -0.01 6.75
C SER A 205 1.32 -0.26 8.24
N LEU A 206 2.52 -0.46 8.79
CA LEU A 206 2.79 -0.42 10.22
C LEU A 206 3.24 0.99 10.58
N VAL A 207 2.50 1.67 11.45
CA VAL A 207 2.73 3.08 11.78
C VAL A 207 2.06 3.43 13.11
N ASP A 208 2.64 4.35 13.87
CA ASP A 208 2.02 4.90 15.08
C ASP A 208 0.89 5.90 14.70
N LEU A 209 -0.38 5.47 14.84
CA LEU A 209 -1.54 6.27 14.42
C LEU A 209 -2.08 7.17 15.54
N ASP A 210 -1.84 6.82 16.81
CA ASP A 210 -2.37 7.55 17.96
C ASP A 210 -1.30 8.25 18.83
N GLY A 211 -0.03 8.13 18.45
CA GLY A 211 1.11 8.80 19.04
C GLY A 211 1.58 8.17 20.35
N ASP A 212 1.24 6.91 20.60
CA ASP A 212 1.64 6.19 21.82
C ASP A 212 3.03 5.54 21.72
N GLY A 213 3.64 5.60 20.53
CA GLY A 213 4.96 5.06 20.23
C GLY A 213 4.96 3.61 19.75
N HIS A 214 3.79 2.97 19.62
CA HIS A 214 3.64 1.61 19.12
C HIS A 214 3.17 1.60 17.66
N LEU A 215 3.67 0.65 16.87
CA LEU A 215 3.23 0.51 15.48
C LEU A 215 1.84 -0.13 15.44
N ASP A 216 0.84 0.66 15.04
CA ASP A 216 -0.49 0.20 14.66
C ASP A 216 -0.50 -0.32 13.23
N LEU A 217 -1.58 -1.01 12.85
CA LEU A 217 -1.73 -1.58 11.51
C LEU A 217 -2.93 -0.95 10.78
N VAL A 218 -2.64 -0.34 9.63
CA VAL A 218 -3.63 0.07 8.63
C VAL A 218 -3.69 -1.00 7.55
N VAL A 219 -4.88 -1.50 7.21
CA VAL A 219 -5.08 -2.40 6.07
C VAL A 219 -6.16 -1.85 5.15
N VAL A 220 -5.82 -1.58 3.89
CA VAL A 220 -6.77 -1.19 2.85
C VAL A 220 -7.02 -2.35 1.90
N SER A 221 -8.29 -2.67 1.72
CA SER A 221 -8.76 -3.85 1.00
C SER A 221 -9.88 -3.53 0.04
N ASP A 222 -9.84 -4.21 -1.10
CA ASP A 222 -10.94 -4.22 -2.03
C ASP A 222 -12.17 -4.85 -1.39
N PHE A 223 -13.36 -4.35 -1.74
CA PHE A 223 -14.64 -4.82 -1.19
C PHE A 223 -14.78 -4.78 0.34
N ALA A 224 -13.95 -4.01 1.06
CA ALA A 224 -14.06 -3.82 2.52
C ALA A 224 -13.69 -2.40 2.97
N GLY A 225 -12.78 -1.73 2.26
CA GLY A 225 -12.29 -0.40 2.60
C GLY A 225 -11.10 -0.46 3.53
N VAL A 226 -11.09 0.32 4.61
CA VAL A 226 -10.02 0.34 5.61
C VAL A 226 -10.40 -0.43 6.87
N ASP A 227 -9.49 -1.29 7.33
CA ASP A 227 -9.47 -1.83 8.69
C ASP A 227 -8.30 -1.20 9.45
N LEU A 228 -8.55 -0.75 10.68
CA LEU A 228 -7.54 -0.15 11.58
C LEU A 228 -7.42 -1.00 12.82
N TYR A 229 -6.18 -1.34 13.18
CA TYR A 229 -5.88 -2.12 14.35
C TYR A 229 -4.89 -1.40 15.25
N ARG A 230 -5.26 -1.17 16.50
CA ARG A 230 -4.37 -0.58 17.50
C ARG A 230 -3.54 -1.67 18.16
N ASN A 231 -2.23 -1.51 18.19
CA ASN A 231 -1.30 -2.39 18.88
C ASN A 231 -1.24 -2.04 20.38
N ASP A 232 -0.87 -3.00 21.22
CA ASP A 232 -0.63 -2.76 22.66
C ASP A 232 0.86 -2.65 23.02
N GLY A 233 1.72 -2.62 22.00
CA GLY A 233 3.18 -2.60 22.13
C GLY A 233 3.80 -3.98 22.38
N HIS A 234 3.00 -5.04 22.33
CA HIS A 234 3.44 -6.43 22.51
C HIS A 234 2.96 -7.32 21.35
N GLY A 235 2.65 -6.71 20.20
CA GLY A 235 2.16 -7.39 19.00
C GLY A 235 0.73 -7.91 19.11
N HIS A 236 -0.08 -7.44 20.08
CA HIS A 236 -1.51 -7.75 20.13
C HIS A 236 -2.36 -6.61 19.61
N PHE A 237 -3.17 -6.91 18.60
CA PHE A 237 -3.93 -5.93 17.85
C PHE A 237 -5.42 -5.97 18.21
N ALA A 238 -5.97 -4.81 18.53
CA ALA A 238 -7.40 -4.59 18.70
C ALA A 238 -7.99 -3.91 17.46
N ASP A 239 -9.03 -4.51 16.86
CA ASP A 239 -9.79 -3.88 15.78
C ASP A 239 -10.56 -2.64 16.29
N VAL A 240 -10.04 -1.47 15.97
CA VAL A 240 -10.58 -0.16 16.37
C VAL A 240 -11.30 0.54 15.21
N THR A 241 -11.44 -0.11 14.06
CA THR A 241 -11.97 0.47 12.80
C THR A 241 -13.23 1.32 13.02
N HIS A 242 -14.28 0.76 13.61
CA HIS A 242 -15.55 1.45 13.82
C HIS A 242 -15.55 2.45 14.99
N GLN A 243 -14.52 2.40 15.84
CA GLN A 243 -14.30 3.37 16.91
C GLN A 243 -13.60 4.63 16.35
N TRP A 244 -12.68 4.41 15.40
CA TRP A 244 -11.80 5.46 14.87
C TRP A 244 -12.31 6.08 13.57
N VAL A 245 -13.09 5.34 12.76
CA VAL A 245 -13.56 5.82 11.45
C VAL A 245 -15.06 5.56 11.30
N ALA A 246 -15.81 6.62 10.98
CA ALA A 246 -17.26 6.52 10.75
C ALA A 246 -17.62 5.84 9.43
N GLU A 247 -16.84 6.08 8.37
CA GLU A 247 -17.11 5.58 7.01
C GLU A 247 -15.93 4.77 6.45
N PRO A 248 -15.64 3.58 6.98
CA PRO A 248 -14.46 2.81 6.56
C PRO A 248 -14.60 2.19 5.16
N HIS A 249 -15.81 2.09 4.63
CA HIS A 249 -16.14 1.28 3.45
C HIS A 249 -15.74 1.92 2.12
N ALA A 250 -15.03 1.17 1.28
CA ALA A 250 -14.73 1.52 -0.10
C ALA A 250 -14.35 0.26 -0.90
N PHE A 251 -14.31 0.38 -2.23
CA PHE A 251 -13.41 -0.45 -3.03
C PHE A 251 -11.98 0.08 -2.85
N GLY A 252 -11.35 -0.29 -1.73
CA GLY A 252 -10.06 0.24 -1.31
C GLY A 252 -8.92 -0.28 -2.17
N MET A 253 -8.05 0.61 -2.64
CA MET A 253 -6.96 0.28 -3.58
C MET A 253 -5.57 0.61 -3.04
N ALA A 254 -5.43 1.70 -2.28
CA ALA A 254 -4.17 2.14 -1.68
C ALA A 254 -4.42 3.07 -0.51
N HIS A 255 -3.36 3.46 0.21
CA HIS A 255 -3.40 4.58 1.13
C HIS A 255 -2.11 5.40 1.09
N ALA A 256 -2.20 6.61 1.62
CA ALA A 256 -1.06 7.44 1.99
C ALA A 256 -1.29 7.98 3.41
N LEU A 257 -0.19 8.16 4.13
CA LEU A 257 -0.16 8.71 5.47
C LEU A 257 0.69 9.98 5.43
N SER A 258 0.17 11.08 5.94
CA SER A 258 0.88 12.37 6.00
C SER A 258 0.14 13.32 6.95
N ASP A 259 0.80 14.38 7.39
CA ASP A 259 0.15 15.46 8.14
C ASP A 259 -0.48 16.45 7.14
N PHE A 260 -1.62 16.10 6.56
CA PHE A 260 -2.23 16.83 5.44
C PHE A 260 -2.75 18.22 5.83
N ASN A 261 -2.97 18.46 7.12
CA ASN A 261 -3.45 19.73 7.64
C ASN A 261 -2.37 20.52 8.43
N ALA A 262 -1.14 19.99 8.51
CA ALA A 262 0.00 20.55 9.22
C ALA A 262 -0.26 20.78 10.73
N ASP A 263 -1.00 19.88 11.38
CA ASP A 263 -1.32 19.94 12.82
C ASP A 263 -0.40 19.09 13.71
N GLY A 264 0.53 18.36 13.09
CA GLY A 264 1.51 17.49 13.74
C GLY A 264 1.00 16.08 14.02
N ALA A 265 -0.23 15.73 13.64
CA ALA A 265 -0.76 14.37 13.73
C ALA A 265 -0.78 13.70 12.35
N LEU A 266 -0.68 12.36 12.36
CA LEU A 266 -0.64 11.58 11.13
C LEU A 266 -2.06 11.33 10.61
N ASP A 267 -2.39 11.92 9.47
CA ASP A 267 -3.67 11.71 8.79
C ASP A 267 -3.60 10.52 7.82
N LEU A 268 -4.77 10.00 7.45
CA LEU A 268 -4.90 8.88 6.51
C LEU A 268 -5.71 9.29 5.27
N LEU A 269 -5.12 9.11 4.09
CA LEU A 269 -5.82 9.13 2.82
C LEU A 269 -6.04 7.68 2.34
N MET A 270 -7.29 7.25 2.24
CA MET A 270 -7.66 5.98 1.59
C MET A 270 -8.06 6.24 0.14
N ILE A 271 -7.47 5.51 -0.79
CA ILE A 271 -7.82 5.52 -2.20
C ILE A 271 -8.94 4.53 -2.47
N GLY A 272 -9.98 5.01 -3.14
CA GLY A 272 -11.17 4.25 -3.45
C GLY A 272 -11.71 4.54 -4.84
N MET A 273 -12.69 3.75 -5.26
CA MET A 273 -13.31 3.91 -6.57
C MET A 273 -14.57 4.77 -6.51
N THR A 274 -14.70 5.67 -7.48
CA THR A 274 -15.96 6.37 -7.76
C THR A 274 -16.71 5.74 -8.93
N SER A 275 -18.05 5.84 -8.93
CA SER A 275 -18.87 5.35 -10.05
C SER A 275 -20.01 6.31 -10.38
N PRO A 276 -19.90 7.09 -11.46
CA PRO A 276 -21.01 7.93 -11.95
C PRO A 276 -22.26 7.10 -12.30
N THR A 277 -22.08 5.83 -12.68
CA THR A 277 -23.18 4.89 -12.91
C THR A 277 -23.93 4.59 -11.62
N ALA A 278 -23.23 4.34 -10.51
CA ALA A 278 -23.86 4.11 -9.21
C ALA A 278 -24.63 5.35 -8.75
N ASP A 279 -24.05 6.55 -8.89
CA ASP A 279 -24.71 7.83 -8.57
C ASP A 279 -26.01 8.01 -9.37
N ARG A 280 -25.99 7.68 -10.67
CA ARG A 280 -27.16 7.76 -11.55
C ARG A 280 -28.25 6.75 -11.15
N LEU A 281 -27.87 5.51 -10.86
CA LEU A 281 -28.83 4.48 -10.43
C LEU A 281 -29.47 4.87 -9.10
N GLU A 282 -28.69 5.44 -8.19
CA GLU A 282 -29.20 5.94 -6.91
C GLU A 282 -30.18 7.09 -7.11
N HIS A 283 -29.83 8.08 -7.94
CA HIS A 283 -30.70 9.21 -8.25
C HIS A 283 -32.03 8.78 -8.88
N LEU A 284 -32.02 7.74 -9.71
CA LEU A 284 -33.22 7.18 -10.35
C LEU A 284 -34.00 6.21 -9.44
N GLY A 285 -33.47 5.86 -8.26
CA GLY A 285 -34.07 4.87 -7.37
C GLY A 285 -34.09 3.46 -7.97
N LEU A 286 -33.13 3.14 -8.84
CA LEU A 286 -33.06 1.86 -9.54
C LEU A 286 -32.23 0.84 -8.75
N TRP A 287 -32.86 -0.30 -8.49
CA TRP A 287 -32.29 -1.45 -7.79
C TRP A 287 -32.69 -2.72 -8.52
N ARG A 288 -31.87 -3.76 -8.37
CA ARG A 288 -32.24 -5.08 -8.86
C ARG A 288 -33.44 -5.57 -8.04
N THR A 289 -34.45 -6.11 -8.72
CA THR A 289 -35.70 -6.56 -8.09
C THR A 289 -35.57 -7.93 -7.42
N ASP A 290 -34.48 -8.64 -7.70
CA ASP A 290 -34.29 -10.07 -7.40
C ASP A 290 -33.06 -10.30 -6.49
N SER A 291 -32.58 -9.25 -5.81
CA SER A 291 -31.48 -9.32 -4.84
C SER A 291 -31.82 -8.62 -3.53
N ASP A 292 -31.44 -9.24 -2.41
CA ASP A 292 -31.46 -8.63 -1.08
C ASP A 292 -30.21 -7.73 -0.93
N GLU A 293 -30.23 -6.58 -1.60
CA GLU A 293 -29.14 -5.60 -1.55
C GLU A 293 -29.28 -4.65 -0.34
N ASP A 294 -28.18 -4.42 0.38
CA ASP A 294 -28.13 -3.34 1.36
C ASP A 294 -28.03 -1.99 0.62
N HIS A 295 -29.16 -1.30 0.54
CA HIS A 295 -29.26 -0.03 -0.18
C HIS A 295 -28.41 1.09 0.44
N THR A 296 -27.97 0.93 1.70
CA THR A 296 -27.09 1.92 2.34
C THR A 296 -25.65 1.83 1.81
N MET A 297 -25.26 0.71 1.20
CA MET A 297 -23.85 0.43 0.91
C MET A 297 -23.41 0.89 -0.49
N ARG A 298 -24.31 1.06 -1.46
CA ARG A 298 -23.93 1.40 -2.84
C ARG A 298 -23.10 2.68 -2.88
N LEU A 299 -23.66 3.79 -2.40
CA LEU A 299 -22.98 5.10 -2.40
C LEU A 299 -21.78 5.14 -1.45
N ARG A 300 -21.81 4.39 -0.35
CA ARG A 300 -20.66 4.30 0.57
C ARG A 300 -19.49 3.62 -0.12
N MET A 301 -19.72 2.49 -0.80
CA MET A 301 -18.66 1.78 -1.52
C MET A 301 -18.12 2.57 -2.72
N THR A 302 -18.97 3.35 -3.40
CA THR A 302 -18.61 4.15 -4.59
C THR A 302 -18.33 5.62 -4.31
N PHE A 303 -18.12 6.01 -3.05
CA PHE A 303 -17.82 7.41 -2.68
C PHE A 303 -16.48 7.89 -3.27
N GLY A 304 -15.53 6.97 -3.46
CA GLY A 304 -14.18 7.25 -3.92
C GLY A 304 -13.16 7.37 -2.81
N ASN A 305 -12.21 8.28 -3.00
CA ASN A 305 -11.15 8.53 -2.01
C ASN A 305 -11.72 9.18 -0.76
N ARG A 306 -11.08 8.91 0.39
CA ARG A 306 -11.45 9.51 1.67
C ARG A 306 -10.21 9.99 2.39
N LEU A 307 -10.22 11.28 2.73
CA LEU A 307 -9.25 11.88 3.64
C LEU A 307 -9.80 11.86 5.06
N TYR A 308 -9.08 11.21 5.95
CA TYR A 308 -9.36 11.07 7.36
C TYR A 308 -8.32 11.87 8.13
N LEU A 309 -8.73 13.01 8.70
CA LEU A 309 -7.87 13.82 9.55
C LEU A 309 -7.85 13.25 10.96
N ALA A 310 -6.68 13.12 11.56
CA ALA A 310 -6.47 12.62 12.90
C ALA A 310 -7.22 13.47 13.93
N ARG A 311 -7.51 12.85 15.08
CA ARG A 311 -8.09 13.52 16.25
C ARG A 311 -7.06 13.49 17.38
N PRO A 312 -6.99 14.54 18.22
CA PRO A 312 -6.07 14.58 19.36
C PRO A 312 -6.23 13.46 20.40
N ALA A 313 -7.34 12.70 20.37
CA ALA A 313 -7.65 11.63 21.31
C ALA A 313 -7.66 10.24 20.63
N GLY A 314 -7.03 10.12 19.47
CA GLY A 314 -7.06 8.92 18.63
C GLY A 314 -8.26 8.87 17.68
N GLY A 315 -8.09 8.12 16.60
CA GLY A 315 -9.04 7.99 15.51
C GLY A 315 -9.16 9.24 14.63
N PHE A 316 -10.15 9.26 13.75
CA PHE A 316 -10.17 10.17 12.62
C PHE A 316 -11.54 10.83 12.38
N HIS A 317 -11.52 11.89 11.57
CA HIS A 317 -12.71 12.56 11.08
C HIS A 317 -12.56 12.97 9.62
N GLN A 318 -13.68 12.96 8.90
CA GLN A 318 -13.73 13.52 7.55
C GLN A 318 -14.21 14.96 7.62
N THR A 319 -13.64 15.80 6.77
CA THR A 319 -14.07 17.19 6.57
C THR A 319 -14.40 17.39 5.09
N SER A 320 -15.00 18.52 4.75
CA SER A 320 -15.25 18.89 3.35
C SER A 320 -13.97 19.06 2.52
N LEU A 321 -12.78 19.05 3.14
CA LEU A 321 -11.50 19.02 2.43
C LEU A 321 -11.36 17.75 1.58
N GLY A 322 -11.85 16.61 2.09
CA GLY A 322 -11.82 15.34 1.36
C GLY A 322 -12.75 15.33 0.13
N ASP A 323 -13.82 16.12 0.14
CA ASP A 323 -14.84 16.12 -0.93
C ASP A 323 -14.25 16.48 -2.30
N SER A 324 -13.24 17.36 -2.35
CA SER A 324 -12.59 17.72 -3.62
C SER A 324 -11.73 16.61 -4.20
N MET A 325 -11.31 15.66 -3.37
CA MET A 325 -10.44 14.55 -3.78
C MET A 325 -11.20 13.23 -3.89
N ALA A 326 -12.44 13.17 -3.41
CA ALA A 326 -13.29 11.99 -3.49
C ALA A 326 -13.40 11.48 -4.93
N ARG A 327 -13.50 12.38 -5.92
CA ARG A 327 -13.79 12.06 -7.33
C ARG A 327 -12.58 12.25 -8.25
N SER A 328 -11.60 11.34 -8.15
CA SER A 328 -10.51 11.22 -9.13
C SER A 328 -10.68 10.02 -10.08
N GLY A 329 -11.92 9.54 -10.29
CA GLY A 329 -12.22 8.42 -11.17
C GLY A 329 -11.86 7.05 -10.56
N TRP A 330 -11.25 6.17 -11.36
CA TRP A 330 -10.78 4.86 -10.93
C TRP A 330 -9.32 4.97 -10.49
N SER A 331 -9.11 5.13 -9.18
CA SER A 331 -7.79 5.39 -8.60
C SER A 331 -7.18 4.09 -8.07
N TRP A 332 -5.87 3.92 -8.26
CA TRP A 332 -5.15 2.69 -7.93
C TRP A 332 -4.07 2.91 -6.88
N GLY A 333 -3.27 3.97 -7.02
CA GLY A 333 -2.15 4.26 -6.13
C GLY A 333 -2.09 5.74 -5.78
N CYS A 334 -1.39 6.06 -4.69
CA CYS A 334 -1.15 7.43 -4.29
C CYS A 334 0.20 7.60 -3.58
N SER A 335 0.66 8.84 -3.51
CA SER A 335 1.75 9.26 -2.64
C SER A 335 1.48 10.68 -2.14
N ALA A 336 2.10 11.03 -1.02
CA ALA A 336 2.00 12.35 -0.39
C ALA A 336 3.40 12.93 -0.15
N PHE A 337 3.62 14.16 -0.58
CA PHE A 337 4.86 14.91 -0.39
C PHE A 337 4.62 16.39 -0.62
N ASP A 338 5.35 17.29 0.03
CA ASP A 338 5.28 18.73 -0.23
C ASP A 338 6.05 19.08 -1.52
N PHE A 339 5.38 18.98 -2.69
CA PHE A 339 6.03 19.13 -3.99
C PHE A 339 6.35 20.58 -4.31
N ASP A 340 5.58 21.54 -3.79
CA ASP A 340 5.81 22.97 -4.03
C ASP A 340 6.53 23.70 -2.89
N ASN A 341 6.88 22.98 -1.81
CA ASN A 341 7.57 23.44 -0.61
C ASN A 341 6.81 24.55 0.13
N ASP A 342 5.48 24.48 0.19
CA ASP A 342 4.64 25.44 0.90
C ASP A 342 4.34 25.07 2.37
N GLY A 343 4.83 23.91 2.81
CA GLY A 343 4.68 23.38 4.17
C GLY A 343 3.47 22.47 4.35
N PHE A 344 2.70 22.21 3.30
CA PHE A 344 1.59 21.25 3.32
C PHE A 344 1.88 20.09 2.36
N PRO A 345 1.67 18.83 2.77
CA PRO A 345 1.79 17.70 1.86
C PRO A 345 0.79 17.79 0.70
N ASP A 346 1.30 17.79 -0.52
CA ASP A 346 0.50 17.58 -1.71
C ASP A 346 0.19 16.10 -1.89
N ILE A 347 -0.84 15.80 -2.69
CA ILE A 347 -1.28 14.44 -3.00
C ILE A 347 -1.13 14.19 -4.50
N TYR A 348 -0.43 13.10 -4.84
CA TYR A 348 -0.43 12.54 -6.18
C TYR A 348 -1.27 11.26 -6.20
N ILE A 349 -2.26 11.18 -7.10
CA ILE A 349 -3.12 10.00 -7.27
C ILE A 349 -2.94 9.47 -8.69
N ALA A 350 -2.52 8.22 -8.81
CA ALA A 350 -2.51 7.50 -10.08
C ALA A 350 -3.91 6.92 -10.33
N ASN A 351 -4.57 7.39 -11.38
CA ASN A 351 -5.86 6.90 -11.83
C ASN A 351 -5.78 6.37 -13.27
N GLY A 352 -6.71 5.49 -13.62
CA GLY A 352 -6.82 4.94 -14.95
C GLY A 352 -7.15 3.45 -14.98
N MET A 353 -7.27 2.93 -16.19
CA MET A 353 -7.36 1.50 -16.49
C MET A 353 -6.37 1.21 -17.61
N GLU A 354 -6.04 -0.07 -17.84
CA GLU A 354 -5.26 -0.47 -19.01
C GLU A 354 -5.96 0.05 -20.28
N SER A 355 -5.43 1.13 -20.84
CA SER A 355 -5.94 1.70 -22.08
C SER A 355 -5.75 0.64 -23.15
N ARG A 356 -6.83 0.33 -23.89
CA ARG A 356 -6.74 -0.55 -25.05
C ARG A 356 -6.08 0.24 -26.19
N GLU A 357 -6.48 0.00 -27.43
CA GLU A 357 -5.93 0.72 -28.58
C GLU A 357 -6.15 2.25 -28.52
N SER A 358 -7.06 2.74 -27.67
CA SER A 358 -7.30 4.16 -27.44
C SER A 358 -7.71 4.48 -25.98
N VAL A 359 -7.48 5.72 -25.55
CA VAL A 359 -8.02 6.29 -24.29
C VAL A 359 -9.45 6.83 -24.46
N GLN A 360 -9.93 6.97 -25.70
CA GLN A 360 -11.26 7.52 -26.01
C GLN A 360 -12.40 6.60 -25.54
N ASP A 361 -12.12 5.32 -25.33
CA ASP A 361 -13.12 4.35 -24.86
C ASP A 361 -13.47 4.51 -23.36
N TYR A 362 -12.71 5.29 -22.60
CA TYR A 362 -12.83 5.40 -21.14
C TYR A 362 -13.15 6.80 -20.61
N GLU A 363 -12.90 7.86 -21.40
CA GLU A 363 -13.33 9.22 -21.08
C GLU A 363 -14.70 9.53 -21.72
N GLY A 364 -15.77 9.07 -21.09
CA GLY A 364 -17.14 9.41 -21.51
C GLY A 364 -17.68 10.72 -20.90
N GLU A 365 -16.93 11.35 -19.99
CA GLU A 365 -17.39 12.52 -19.22
C GLU A 365 -16.58 13.81 -19.49
N TYR A 366 -15.77 13.85 -20.56
CA TYR A 366 -15.21 15.08 -21.13
C TYR A 366 -15.43 15.17 -22.64
#